data_AF-X1GJ36-F1
#
_entry.id   AF-X1GJ36-F1
#
_cell.length_a   1.000
_cell.length_b   1.000
_cell.length_c   1.000
_cell.angle_alpha   90.00
_cell.angle_beta   90.00
_cell.angle_gamma   90.00
#
_symmetry.space_group_name_H-M   'P 1'
#
loop_
_entity.id
_entity.type
_entity.pdbx_description
1 polymer ?
#
loop_
_entity_poly.entity_id
_entity_poly.type
_entity_poly.pdbx_seq_one_letter_code
_entity_poly.pdbx_strand_id
1 'polypeptide(L)'
;VDIMFAFPALLLAIVIVTVLGQGLDKAMIAIGIVYTPQMARIIRSSVLYIKEMEYIEVQEAIGSSDARIIFRHVLPNSIAPVIVYGTLMLATAILDCAALGFLGLGAQPPIPEWGAMLSRSYSYIVSGAWWAATFPGIAILLSVIGLNLLGDGLRDILDPRLKT
;
A
#
# COMPACT_ATOMS: atom_id res chain seq x y z
N VAL A 1 -1.47 15.87 -9.38
CA VAL A 1 -0.80 14.98 -8.39
C VAL A 1 -0.56 15.74 -7.08
N ASP A 2 -0.20 17.02 -7.13
CA ASP A 2 0.22 17.77 -5.94
C ASP A 2 -0.90 18.14 -4.94
N ILE A 3 -2.15 18.31 -5.40
CA ILE A 3 -3.30 18.56 -4.50
C ILE A 3 -3.57 17.39 -3.55
N MET A 4 -3.35 16.14 -3.98
CA MET A 4 -3.59 14.97 -3.12
C MET A 4 -2.53 14.80 -2.02
N PHE A 5 -1.36 15.42 -2.17
CA PHE A 5 -0.31 15.44 -1.14
C PHE A 5 -0.49 16.56 -0.11
N ALA A 6 -1.38 17.52 -0.38
CA ALA A 6 -1.69 18.60 0.56
C ALA A 6 -2.64 18.15 1.69
N PHE A 7 -3.35 17.03 1.51
CA PHE A 7 -4.28 16.47 2.48
C PHE A 7 -3.72 15.19 3.11
N PRO A 8 -3.80 15.02 4.43
CA PRO A 8 -3.54 13.74 5.07
C PRO A 8 -4.33 12.61 4.41
N ALA A 9 -3.65 11.51 4.05
CA ALA A 9 -4.23 10.40 3.30
C ALA A 9 -5.53 9.86 3.93
N LEU A 10 -5.54 9.72 5.25
CA LEU A 10 -6.71 9.28 6.00
C LEU A 10 -7.89 10.25 5.90
N LEU A 11 -7.65 11.57 5.92
CA LEU A 11 -8.73 12.55 5.77
C LEU A 11 -9.36 12.48 4.38
N LEU A 12 -8.53 12.36 3.35
CA LEU A 12 -9.03 12.19 1.99
C LEU A 12 -9.82 10.87 1.85
N ALA A 13 -9.33 9.80 2.46
CA ALA A 13 -10.03 8.51 2.48
C ALA A 13 -11.40 8.60 3.19
N ILE A 14 -11.48 9.30 4.33
CA ILE A 14 -12.74 9.54 5.03
C ILE A 14 -13.74 10.25 4.11
N VAL A 15 -13.33 11.34 3.45
CA VAL A 15 -14.19 12.07 2.52
C VAL A 15 -14.70 11.15 1.40
N ILE A 16 -13.81 10.38 0.77
CA ILE A 16 -14.19 9.46 -0.30
C ILE A 16 -15.17 8.39 0.19
N VAL A 17 -14.92 7.75 1.33
CA VAL A 17 -15.82 6.73 1.89
C VAL A 17 -17.17 7.32 2.27
N THR A 18 -17.21 8.54 2.84
CA THR A 18 -18.49 9.18 3.18
C THR A 18 -19.37 9.45 1.95
N VAL A 19 -18.77 9.65 0.78
CA VAL A 19 -19.49 9.79 -0.50
C VAL A 19 -19.87 8.42 -1.09
N LEU A 20 -18.97 7.43 -1.02
CA LEU A 20 -19.18 6.08 -1.57
C LEU A 20 -20.13 5.19 -0.73
N GLY A 21 -20.34 5.55 0.53
CA GLY A 21 -21.05 4.74 1.52
C GLY A 21 -20.11 3.89 2.38
N GLN A 22 -20.62 3.44 3.53
CA GLN A 22 -19.88 2.59 4.45
C GLN A 22 -19.72 1.17 3.89
N GLY A 23 -18.58 0.53 4.17
CA GLY A 23 -18.31 -0.83 3.74
C GLY A 23 -16.81 -1.11 3.61
N LEU A 24 -16.42 -2.37 3.81
CA LEU A 24 -15.02 -2.78 3.69
C LEU A 24 -14.50 -2.58 2.25
N ASP A 25 -15.32 -2.92 1.26
CA ASP A 25 -15.02 -2.73 -0.16
C ASP A 25 -14.83 -1.24 -0.50
N LYS A 26 -15.70 -0.37 0.02
CA LYS A 26 -15.63 1.09 -0.19
C LYS A 26 -14.40 1.69 0.47
N ALA A 27 -14.08 1.26 1.69
CA ALA A 27 -12.85 1.65 2.37
C ALA A 27 -11.61 1.24 1.58
N MET A 28 -11.55 0.00 1.08
CA MET A 28 -10.44 -0.47 0.26
C MET A 28 -10.29 0.31 -1.05
N ILE A 29 -11.39 0.60 -1.74
CA ILE A 29 -11.38 1.43 -2.96
C ILE A 29 -10.89 2.84 -2.66
N ALA A 30 -11.39 3.46 -1.58
CA ALA A 30 -10.98 4.80 -1.19
C ALA A 30 -9.48 4.89 -0.91
N ILE A 31 -8.94 3.96 -0.11
CA ILE A 31 -7.51 3.88 0.17
C ILE A 31 -6.69 3.64 -1.11
N GLY A 32 -7.15 2.75 -1.99
CA GLY A 32 -6.50 2.50 -3.28
C GLY A 32 -6.41 3.77 -4.14
N ILE A 33 -7.49 4.56 -4.22
CA ILE A 33 -7.50 5.83 -4.96
C ILE A 33 -6.51 6.83 -4.35
N VAL A 34 -6.51 6.97 -3.01
CA VAL A 34 -5.61 7.88 -2.29
C VAL A 34 -4.13 7.55 -2.54
N TYR A 35 -3.81 6.26 -2.65
CA TYR A 35 -2.45 5.75 -2.83
C TYR A 35 -1.99 5.61 -4.28
N THR A 36 -2.90 5.67 -5.24
CA THR A 36 -2.59 5.55 -6.67
C THR A 36 -1.52 6.55 -7.14
N PRO A 37 -1.54 7.86 -6.79
CA PRO A 37 -0.52 8.79 -7.30
C PRO A 37 0.87 8.53 -6.73
N GLN A 38 0.96 8.03 -5.49
CA GLN A 38 2.22 7.66 -4.86
C GLN A 38 2.88 6.50 -5.62
N MET A 39 2.11 5.44 -5.85
CA MET A 39 2.56 4.30 -6.64
C MET A 39 2.90 4.68 -8.08
N ALA A 40 2.07 5.48 -8.73
CA ALA A 40 2.31 5.97 -10.09
C ALA A 40 3.61 6.79 -10.19
N ARG A 41 3.92 7.60 -9.18
CA ARG A 41 5.18 8.37 -9.12
C ARG A 41 6.39 7.44 -9.02
N ILE A 42 6.34 6.41 -8.19
CA ILE A 42 7.42 5.42 -8.07
C ILE A 42 7.63 4.69 -9.39
N ILE A 43 6.56 4.14 -9.97
CA ILE A 43 6.63 3.46 -11.28
C ILE A 43 7.26 4.39 -12.33
N ARG A 44 6.78 5.65 -12.43
CA ARG A 44 7.32 6.62 -13.38
C ARG A 44 8.81 6.89 -13.17
N SER A 45 9.23 7.05 -11.92
CA SER A 45 10.63 7.31 -11.58
C SER A 45 11.53 6.14 -11.96
N SER A 46 11.09 4.90 -11.70
CA SER A 46 11.84 3.69 -12.06
C SER A 46 11.92 3.51 -13.56
N VAL A 47 10.80 3.71 -14.28
CA VAL A 47 10.77 3.61 -15.74
C VAL A 47 11.68 4.64 -16.40
N LEU A 48 11.66 5.90 -15.93
CA LEU A 48 12.52 6.95 -16.48
C LEU A 48 14.01 6.63 -16.26
N TYR A 49 14.36 6.17 -15.05
CA TYR A 49 15.73 5.75 -14.73
C TYR A 49 16.22 4.60 -15.63
N ILE A 50 15.40 3.56 -15.81
CA ILE A 50 15.77 2.42 -16.66
C ILE A 50 15.88 2.83 -18.13
N LYS A 51 15.00 3.71 -18.61
CA LYS A 51 15.02 4.19 -20.01
C LYS A 51 16.33 4.91 -20.37
N GLU A 52 16.96 5.60 -19.42
CA GLU A 52 18.21 6.34 -19.62
C GLU A 52 19.47 5.46 -19.51
N MET A 53 19.34 4.14 -19.38
CA MET A 53 20.49 3.23 -19.30
C MET A 53 21.10 2.91 -20.67
N GLU A 54 22.43 2.83 -20.74
CA GLU A 54 23.20 2.58 -21.97
C GLU A 54 22.73 1.34 -22.76
N TYR A 55 22.35 0.26 -22.08
CA TYR A 55 21.88 -0.95 -22.78
C TYR A 55 20.54 -0.75 -23.49
N ILE A 56 19.70 0.20 -23.05
CA ILE A 56 18.47 0.57 -23.76
C ILE A 56 18.82 1.34 -25.02
N GLU A 57 19.73 2.30 -24.94
CA GLU A 57 20.23 3.06 -26.10
C GLU A 57 20.83 2.12 -27.16
N VAL A 58 21.59 1.11 -26.74
CA VAL A 58 22.10 0.07 -27.64
C VAL A 58 20.97 -0.73 -28.30
N GLN A 59 19.90 -1.07 -27.57
CA GLN A 59 18.73 -1.76 -28.16
C GLN A 59 18.00 -0.90 -29.19
N GLU A 60 17.88 0.40 -28.94
CA GLU A 60 17.31 1.35 -29.90
C GLU A 60 18.19 1.46 -31.16
N ALA A 61 19.51 1.55 -31.00
CA ALA A 61 20.47 1.66 -32.10
C ALA A 61 20.48 0.43 -33.04
N ILE A 62 20.22 -0.77 -32.52
CA ILE A 62 20.11 -1.99 -33.34
C ILE A 62 18.71 -2.21 -33.94
N GLY A 63 17.78 -1.26 -33.74
CA GLY A 63 16.44 -1.30 -34.33
C GLY A 63 15.44 -2.21 -33.62
N SER A 64 15.61 -2.48 -32.32
CA SER A 64 14.59 -3.18 -31.53
C SER A 64 13.29 -2.36 -31.47
N SER A 65 12.14 -3.02 -31.60
CA SER A 65 10.85 -2.33 -31.47
C SER A 65 10.56 -1.88 -30.03
N ASP A 66 9.86 -0.75 -29.88
CA ASP A 66 9.47 -0.20 -28.58
C ASP A 66 8.79 -1.23 -27.68
N ALA A 67 7.88 -2.04 -28.24
CA ALA A 67 7.20 -3.09 -27.48
C ALA A 67 8.18 -4.12 -26.92
N ARG A 68 9.22 -4.51 -27.69
CA ARG A 68 10.26 -5.42 -27.21
C ARG A 68 11.07 -4.77 -26.09
N ILE A 69 11.46 -3.50 -26.25
CA ILE A 69 12.20 -2.75 -25.24
C ILE A 69 11.39 -2.66 -23.94
N ILE A 70 10.12 -2.28 -24.04
CA ILE A 70 9.22 -2.13 -22.88
C ILE A 70 9.05 -3.45 -22.13
N PHE A 71 8.59 -4.52 -22.80
CA PHE A 71 8.23 -5.76 -22.11
C PHE A 71 9.42 -6.63 -21.70
N ARG A 72 10.55 -6.55 -22.42
CA ARG A 72 11.72 -7.40 -22.16
C ARG A 72 12.78 -6.71 -21.30
N HIS A 73 12.85 -5.39 -21.33
CA HIS A 73 13.90 -4.64 -20.65
C HIS A 73 13.34 -3.67 -19.61
N VAL A 74 12.45 -2.75 -19.99
CA VAL A 74 12.00 -1.70 -19.06
C VAL A 74 11.14 -2.26 -17.93
N LEU A 75 10.06 -2.98 -18.26
CA LEU A 75 9.08 -3.47 -17.30
C LEU A 75 9.70 -4.44 -16.27
N PRO A 76 10.47 -5.47 -16.67
CA PRO A 76 11.08 -6.40 -15.70
C PRO A 76 12.10 -5.71 -14.78
N ASN A 77 12.86 -4.73 -15.27
CA ASN A 77 13.85 -4.02 -14.46
C ASN A 77 13.23 -2.91 -13.59
N SER A 78 12.02 -2.43 -13.93
CA SER A 78 11.31 -1.42 -13.13
C SER A 78 10.44 -2.01 -12.03
N ILE A 79 10.20 -3.34 -12.03
CA ILE A 79 9.23 -3.97 -11.11
C ILE A 79 9.78 -4.12 -9.68
N ALA A 80 11.09 -4.26 -9.51
CA ALA A 80 11.71 -4.48 -8.21
C ALA A 80 11.42 -3.34 -7.20
N PRO A 81 11.66 -2.06 -7.53
CA PRO A 81 11.26 -0.94 -6.67
C PRO A 81 9.75 -0.89 -6.38
N VAL A 82 8.93 -1.30 -7.35
CA VAL A 82 7.46 -1.31 -7.24
C VAL A 82 6.98 -2.35 -6.24
N ILE A 83 7.57 -3.55 -6.25
CA ILE A 83 7.24 -4.63 -5.31
C ILE A 83 7.62 -4.24 -3.88
N VAL A 84 8.84 -3.71 -3.70
CA VAL A 84 9.33 -3.27 -2.39
C VAL A 84 8.43 -2.17 -1.84
N TYR A 85 8.20 -1.11 -2.62
CA TYR A 85 7.36 0.00 -2.19
C TYR A 85 5.91 -0.43 -1.95
N GLY A 86 5.35 -1.29 -2.81
CA GLY A 86 4.00 -1.82 -2.66
C GLY A 86 3.81 -2.61 -1.38
N THR A 87 4.83 -3.37 -0.95
CA THR A 87 4.77 -4.13 0.30
C THR A 87 4.74 -3.20 1.52
N LEU A 88 5.55 -2.14 1.51
CA LEU A 88 5.56 -1.12 2.57
C LEU A 88 4.23 -0.33 2.58
N MET A 89 3.71 0.04 1.41
CA MET A 89 2.41 0.71 1.31
C MET A 89 1.26 -0.15 1.84
N LEU A 90 1.30 -1.47 1.63
CA LEU A 90 0.26 -2.37 2.11
C LEU A 90 0.17 -2.35 3.64
N ALA A 91 1.30 -2.28 4.33
CA ALA A 91 1.34 -2.17 5.79
C ALA A 91 0.63 -0.90 6.27
N THR A 92 0.89 0.24 5.63
CA THR A 92 0.20 1.51 5.92
C THR A 92 -1.29 1.45 5.57
N ALA A 93 -1.65 0.82 4.45
CA ALA A 93 -3.04 0.65 4.02
C ALA A 93 -3.87 -0.16 5.02
N ILE A 94 -3.27 -1.16 5.70
CA ILE A 94 -3.92 -1.93 6.76
C ILE A 94 -4.24 -1.03 7.96
N LEU A 95 -3.29 -0.18 8.37
CA LEU A 95 -3.52 0.77 9.47
C LEU A 95 -4.65 1.75 9.13
N ASP A 96 -4.68 2.27 7.91
CA ASP A 96 -5.74 3.20 7.49
C ASP A 96 -7.10 2.48 7.37
N CYS A 97 -7.14 1.27 6.83
CA CYS A 97 -8.38 0.47 6.80
C CYS A 97 -8.89 0.21 8.22
N ALA A 98 -8.00 -0.15 9.15
CA ALA A 98 -8.37 -0.35 10.55
C ALA A 98 -8.83 0.95 11.22
N ALA A 99 -8.22 2.10 10.89
CA ALA A 99 -8.65 3.40 11.38
C ALA A 99 -10.06 3.76 10.85
N LEU A 100 -10.33 3.53 9.56
CA LEU A 100 -11.66 3.72 8.98
C LEU A 100 -12.69 2.76 9.60
N GLY A 101 -12.33 1.49 9.80
CA GLY A 101 -13.14 0.51 10.51
C GLY A 101 -13.45 0.94 11.95
N PHE A 102 -12.44 1.47 12.64
CA PHE A 102 -12.58 2.00 14.00
C PHE A 102 -13.55 3.18 14.07
N LEU A 103 -13.51 4.07 13.06
CA LEU A 103 -14.42 5.20 12.90
C LEU A 103 -15.83 4.80 12.41
N GLY A 104 -16.10 3.50 12.22
CA GLY A 104 -17.39 3.00 11.75
C GLY A 104 -17.63 3.14 10.25
N LEU A 105 -16.61 3.52 9.48
CA LEU A 105 -16.67 3.69 8.02
C LEU A 105 -16.27 2.40 7.26
N GLY A 106 -15.70 1.43 7.96
CA GLY A 106 -15.27 0.14 7.40
C GLY A 106 -16.36 -0.93 7.41
N ALA A 107 -15.96 -2.16 7.76
CA ALA A 107 -16.84 -3.33 7.70
C ALA A 107 -18.03 -3.24 8.68
N GLN A 108 -19.20 -3.60 8.18
CA GLN A 108 -20.42 -3.70 8.99
C GLN A 108 -20.65 -5.16 9.45
N PRO A 109 -21.27 -5.40 10.62
CA PRO A 109 -21.69 -6.75 11.01
C PRO A 109 -22.48 -7.43 9.87
N PRO A 110 -22.24 -8.72 9.57
CA PRO A 110 -21.47 -9.72 10.33
C PRO A 110 -19.99 -9.84 9.95
N ILE A 111 -19.46 -8.97 9.07
CA ILE A 111 -18.10 -9.12 8.53
C ILE A 111 -17.06 -8.87 9.66
N PRO A 112 -16.13 -9.81 9.90
CA PRO A 112 -15.08 -9.63 10.88
C PRO A 112 -13.98 -8.70 10.34
N GLU A 113 -13.71 -7.60 11.05
CA GLU A 113 -12.67 -6.63 10.70
C GLU A 113 -12.07 -6.05 11.99
N TRP A 114 -10.74 -5.99 12.07
CA TRP A 114 -10.04 -5.72 13.33
C TRP A 114 -10.25 -4.29 13.85
N GLY A 115 -10.33 -3.28 12.98
CA GLY A 115 -10.64 -1.90 13.34
C GLY A 115 -12.05 -1.74 13.94
N ALA A 116 -13.06 -2.33 13.30
CA ALA A 116 -14.43 -2.35 13.77
C ALA A 116 -14.56 -3.15 15.08
N MET A 117 -13.80 -4.24 15.24
CA MET A 117 -13.71 -4.98 16.50
C MET A 117 -13.14 -4.10 17.62
N LEU A 118 -12.07 -3.34 17.36
CA LEU A 118 -11.50 -2.40 18.33
C LEU A 118 -12.52 -1.35 18.79
N SER A 119 -13.27 -0.78 17.84
CA SER A 119 -14.28 0.25 18.13
C SER A 119 -15.37 -0.26 19.08
N ARG A 120 -15.91 -1.46 18.80
CA ARG A 120 -16.94 -2.08 19.64
C ARG A 120 -16.40 -2.46 21.03
N SER A 121 -15.18 -2.99 21.06
CA SER A 121 -14.54 -3.47 22.29
C SER A 121 -14.09 -2.36 23.24
N TYR A 122 -14.03 -1.10 22.79
CA TYR A 122 -13.66 0.03 23.64
C TYR A 122 -14.52 0.11 24.91
N SER A 123 -15.83 -0.10 24.78
CA SER A 123 -16.77 -0.11 25.91
C SER A 123 -16.56 -1.29 26.88
N TYR A 124 -16.01 -2.40 26.38
CA TYR A 124 -15.79 -3.63 27.16
C TYR A 124 -14.49 -3.63 27.97
N ILE A 125 -13.58 -2.69 27.70
CA ILE A 125 -12.33 -2.54 28.45
C ILE A 125 -12.63 -2.23 29.92
N VAL A 126 -13.55 -1.29 30.16
CA VAL A 126 -13.93 -0.86 31.53
C VAL A 126 -14.76 -1.92 32.25
N SER A 127 -15.46 -2.80 31.51
CA SER A 127 -16.26 -3.89 32.07
C SER A 127 -15.45 -5.17 32.34
N GLY A 128 -14.12 -5.14 32.21
CA GLY A 128 -13.22 -6.25 32.52
C GLY A 128 -12.87 -7.17 31.35
N ALA A 129 -13.48 -6.99 30.18
CA ALA A 129 -13.20 -7.79 28.97
C ALA A 129 -12.16 -7.10 28.06
N TRP A 130 -11.04 -6.68 28.66
CA TRP A 130 -9.94 -5.99 27.99
C TRP A 130 -9.38 -6.74 26.78
N TRP A 131 -9.38 -8.09 26.83
CA TRP A 131 -8.88 -8.95 25.76
C TRP A 131 -9.61 -8.75 24.42
N ALA A 132 -10.88 -8.33 24.45
CA ALA A 132 -11.69 -8.09 23.26
C ALA A 132 -11.15 -6.93 22.40
N ALA A 133 -10.42 -5.99 23.01
CA ALA A 133 -9.71 -4.93 22.30
C ALA A 133 -8.24 -5.32 22.03
N THR A 134 -7.59 -6.00 22.98
CA THR A 134 -6.15 -6.32 22.86
C THR A 134 -5.83 -7.25 21.70
N PHE A 135 -6.61 -8.32 21.47
CA PHE A 135 -6.28 -9.28 20.40
C PHE A 135 -6.37 -8.69 18.98
N PRO A 136 -7.44 -7.96 18.60
CA PRO A 136 -7.46 -7.28 17.30
C PRO A 136 -6.30 -6.27 17.14
N GLY A 137 -5.95 -5.54 18.21
CA GLY A 137 -4.82 -4.61 18.19
C GLY A 137 -3.47 -5.32 17.96
N ILE A 138 -3.24 -6.44 18.64
CA ILE A 138 -2.03 -7.27 18.42
C ILE A 138 -2.01 -7.86 17.01
N ALA A 139 -3.16 -8.30 16.48
CA ALA A 139 -3.24 -8.85 15.13
C ALA A 139 -2.86 -7.79 14.06
N ILE A 140 -3.35 -6.56 14.21
CA ILE A 140 -2.94 -5.43 13.36
C ILE A 140 -1.44 -5.19 13.49
N LEU A 141 -0.93 -5.09 14.73
CA LEU A 141 0.49 -4.83 15.00
C LEU A 141 1.40 -5.89 14.37
N LEU A 142 1.10 -7.17 14.57
CA LEU A 142 1.88 -8.26 14.00
C LEU A 142 1.82 -8.28 12.47
N SER A 143 0.66 -7.99 11.88
CA SER A 143 0.50 -7.92 10.42
C SER A 143 1.34 -6.79 9.82
N VAL A 144 1.30 -5.61 10.44
CA VAL A 144 2.05 -4.43 9.99
C VAL A 144 3.55 -4.67 10.13
N ILE A 145 4.01 -5.18 11.28
CA ILE A 145 5.43 -5.49 11.48
C ILE A 145 5.89 -6.57 10.50
N GLY A 146 5.13 -7.65 10.35
CA GLY A 146 5.46 -8.74 9.43
C GLY A 146 5.58 -8.28 7.98
N LEU A 147 4.68 -7.40 7.51
CA LEU A 147 4.74 -6.84 6.17
C LEU A 147 5.90 -5.84 5.98
N ASN A 148 6.20 -5.01 6.99
CA ASN A 148 7.37 -4.13 6.91
C ASN A 148 8.67 -4.95 6.82
N LEU A 149 8.82 -5.96 7.68
CA LEU A 149 9.99 -6.86 7.64
C LEU A 149 10.08 -7.64 6.32
N LEU A 150 8.95 -8.06 5.76
CA LEU A 150 8.91 -8.67 4.43
C LEU A 150 9.35 -7.68 3.35
N GLY A 151 8.90 -6.44 3.42
CA GLY A 151 9.30 -5.38 2.48
C GLY A 151 10.79 -5.09 2.54
N ASP A 152 11.36 -5.03 3.74
CA ASP A 152 12.80 -4.86 3.97
C ASP A 152 13.59 -6.07 3.44
N GLY A 153 13.15 -7.30 3.73
CA GLY A 153 13.79 -8.50 3.18
C GLY A 153 13.72 -8.59 1.65
N LEU A 154 12.59 -8.20 1.05
CA LEU A 154 12.45 -8.10 -0.41
C LEU A 154 13.39 -7.04 -0.97
N ARG A 155 13.53 -5.90 -0.30
CA ARG A 155 14.46 -4.84 -0.69
C ARG A 155 15.89 -5.36 -0.72
N ASP A 156 16.32 -6.06 0.33
CA ASP A 156 17.69 -6.59 0.44
C ASP A 156 17.99 -7.61 -0.67
N ILE A 157 17.03 -8.46 -1.04
CA ILE A 157 17.19 -9.46 -2.11
C ILE A 157 17.20 -8.79 -3.50
N LEU A 158 16.40 -7.75 -3.67
CA LEU A 158 16.19 -7.09 -4.96
C LEU A 158 17.15 -5.93 -5.21
N ASP A 159 17.89 -5.44 -4.20
CA ASP A 159 18.89 -4.39 -4.36
C ASP A 159 20.12 -4.93 -5.11
N PRO A 160 20.36 -4.50 -6.37
CA PRO A 160 21.49 -5.00 -7.16
C PRO A 160 22.84 -4.53 -6.61
N ARG A 161 22.87 -3.50 -5.75
CA ARG A 161 24.11 -2.90 -5.24
C ARG A 161 24.77 -3.71 -4.12
N LEU A 162 24.08 -4.72 -3.56
CA LEU A 162 24.61 -5.59 -2.51
C LEU A 162 25.43 -6.77 -3.07
N LYS A 163 25.46 -6.96 -4.39
CA LYS A 163 26.36 -7.92 -5.05
C LYS A 163 27.67 -7.22 -5.38
N THR A 164 28.52 -7.11 -4.36
CA THR A 164 29.95 -6.81 -4.51
C THR A 164 30.73 -8.10 -4.67
#